data_AF-A0A522AAN8-F1
#
_entry.id   AF-A0A522AAN8-F1
#
_cell.length_a   1.000
_cell.length_b   1.000
_cell.length_c   1.000
_cell.angle_alpha   90.00
_cell.angle_beta   90.00
_cell.angle_gamma   90.00
#
_symmetry.space_group_name_H-M   'P 1'
#
loop_
_entity.id
_entity.type
_entity.pdbx_description
1 polymer ?
#
loop_
_entity_poly.entity_id
_entity_poly.type
_entity_poly.pdbx_seq_one_letter_code
_entity_poly.pdbx_strand_id
1 'polypeptide(L)'
;MTEPAITPELVAKHNLTPEEYAHAVEILGRTPSYTELGIFSVMWSEHCSYKNTKPLLKTFPTKSPKILVGAGEENAGIIDIGDGIAIAFKIESHNHPSAVEPFQGATTGVGGIVRDIFTMGARPVCAVNSLRFGPITSDGNYSESAASCAGSTAAPAVAVDAPSTAPSAPPREDTTRGGARCADDGASSATREGACAPRNDADEAALKNNRRLFAGVVSGIAHYGNCFGIPTVAGEVYFDKTYQGNPLVNAFCLGVLRHEQITRGAAKGVG
;
A
#
# COMPACT_ATOMS: atom_id res chain seq x y z
N MET A 1 -4.07 -18.99 -33.62
CA MET A 1 -4.33 -17.54 -33.75
C MET A 1 -3.16 -16.95 -34.50
N THR A 2 -3.40 -16.11 -35.51
CA THR A 2 -2.32 -15.40 -36.22
C THR A 2 -1.87 -14.24 -35.35
N GLU A 3 -0.56 -14.12 -35.10
CA GLU A 3 -0.03 -12.99 -34.34
C GLU A 3 -0.18 -11.68 -35.14
N PRO A 4 -0.47 -10.54 -34.48
CA PRO A 4 -0.52 -9.25 -35.15
C PRO A 4 0.89 -8.87 -35.63
N ALA A 5 0.95 -8.15 -36.75
CA ALA A 5 2.21 -7.58 -37.24
C ALA A 5 2.75 -6.54 -36.25
N ILE A 6 4.07 -6.53 -36.04
CA ILE A 6 4.73 -5.55 -35.16
C ILE A 6 4.93 -4.24 -35.93
N THR A 7 3.99 -3.31 -35.75
CA THR A 7 4.06 -1.97 -36.34
C THR A 7 4.55 -0.93 -35.32
N PRO A 8 5.08 0.23 -35.75
CA PRO A 8 5.48 1.30 -34.84
C PRO A 8 4.36 1.75 -33.89
N GLU A 9 3.11 1.74 -34.36
CA GLU A 9 1.93 2.08 -33.54
C GLU A 9 1.70 1.02 -32.45
N LEU A 10 1.92 -0.26 -32.77
CA LEU A 10 1.81 -1.34 -31.79
C LEU A 10 2.92 -1.28 -30.74
N VAL A 11 4.14 -0.93 -31.16
CA VAL A 11 5.28 -0.71 -30.26
C VAL A 11 4.99 0.46 -29.30
N ALA A 12 4.49 1.58 -29.83
CA ALA A 12 4.12 2.73 -29.01
C ALA A 12 2.99 2.40 -28.02
N LYS A 13 2.01 1.57 -28.41
CA LYS A 13 0.96 1.07 -27.52
C LYS A 13 1.48 0.21 -26.37
N HIS A 14 2.64 -0.42 -26.55
CA HIS A 14 3.36 -1.15 -25.51
C HIS A 14 4.28 -0.24 -24.66
N ASN A 15 4.17 1.09 -24.78
CA ASN A 15 4.99 2.06 -24.05
C ASN A 15 6.51 1.85 -24.20
N LEU A 16 6.95 1.30 -25.33
CA LEU A 16 8.35 1.21 -25.69
C LEU A 16 8.72 2.40 -26.56
N THR A 17 9.85 3.05 -26.27
CA THR A 17 10.38 4.09 -27.16
C THR A 17 10.93 3.46 -28.44
N PRO A 18 11.06 4.22 -29.55
CA PRO A 18 11.70 3.71 -30.76
C PRO A 18 13.11 3.17 -30.52
N GLU A 19 13.87 3.78 -29.62
CA GLU A 19 15.22 3.37 -29.24
C GLU A 19 15.21 2.06 -28.44
N GLU A 20 14.29 1.92 -27.48
CA GLU A 20 14.09 0.67 -26.75
C GLU A 20 13.73 -0.46 -27.73
N TYR A 21 12.79 -0.22 -28.64
CA TYR A 21 12.44 -1.23 -29.63
C TYR A 21 13.61 -1.61 -30.55
N ALA A 22 14.37 -0.64 -31.04
CA ALA A 22 15.56 -0.90 -31.85
C ALA A 22 16.57 -1.78 -31.10
N HIS A 23 16.79 -1.51 -29.82
CA HIS A 23 17.66 -2.31 -28.97
C HIS A 23 17.11 -3.73 -28.73
N ALA A 24 15.80 -3.90 -28.58
CA ALA A 24 15.18 -5.23 -28.49
C ALA A 24 15.40 -6.06 -29.77
N VAL A 25 15.29 -5.43 -30.94
CA VAL A 25 15.58 -6.06 -32.25
C VAL A 25 17.06 -6.44 -32.35
N GLU A 26 17.96 -5.58 -31.89
CA GLU A 26 19.41 -5.85 -31.85
C GLU A 26 19.73 -7.08 -30.97
N ILE A 27 19.17 -7.15 -29.75
CA ILE A 27 19.36 -8.28 -28.83
C ILE A 27 18.86 -9.59 -29.45
N LEU A 28 17.71 -9.57 -30.13
CA LEU A 28 17.10 -10.76 -30.72
C LEU A 28 17.71 -11.15 -32.08
N GLY A 29 18.36 -10.21 -32.77
CA GLY A 29 18.79 -10.38 -34.17
C GLY A 29 17.63 -10.51 -35.17
N ARG A 30 16.39 -10.24 -34.75
CA ARG A 30 15.18 -10.30 -35.57
C ARG A 30 14.06 -9.46 -34.95
N THR A 31 12.97 -9.27 -35.70
CA THR A 31 11.73 -8.70 -35.17
C THR A 31 11.19 -9.59 -34.04
N PRO A 32 10.82 -9.03 -32.86
CA PRO A 32 10.17 -9.78 -31.79
C PRO A 32 8.80 -10.30 -32.24
N SER A 33 8.37 -11.43 -31.68
CA SER A 33 6.98 -11.88 -31.73
C SER A 33 6.09 -10.95 -30.90
N TYR A 34 4.76 -11.06 -31.03
CA TYR A 34 3.84 -10.26 -30.20
C TYR A 34 4.06 -10.53 -28.70
N THR A 35 4.32 -11.78 -28.37
CA THR A 35 4.59 -12.21 -26.99
C THR A 35 5.91 -11.64 -26.47
N GLU A 36 6.98 -11.70 -27.28
CA GLU A 36 8.30 -11.16 -26.92
C GLU A 36 8.24 -9.64 -26.74
N LEU A 37 7.52 -8.93 -27.60
CA LEU A 37 7.29 -7.48 -27.45
C LEU A 37 6.63 -7.15 -26.10
N GLY A 38 5.61 -7.93 -25.72
CA GLY A 38 4.96 -7.79 -24.41
C GLY A 38 5.91 -8.04 -23.23
N ILE A 39 6.81 -9.03 -23.35
CA ILE A 39 7.83 -9.30 -22.33
C ILE A 39 8.79 -8.10 -22.20
N PHE A 40 9.33 -7.58 -23.31
CA PHE A 40 10.20 -6.39 -23.27
C PHE A 40 9.48 -5.19 -22.65
N SER A 41 8.23 -4.95 -23.05
CA SER A 41 7.40 -3.85 -22.53
C SER A 41 7.28 -3.85 -21.01
N VAL A 42 6.96 -5.01 -20.41
CA VAL A 42 6.81 -5.12 -18.96
C VAL A 42 8.18 -5.05 -18.27
N MET A 43 9.15 -5.82 -18.75
CA MET A 43 10.46 -5.93 -18.11
C MET A 43 11.24 -4.61 -18.14
N TRP A 44 11.08 -3.80 -19.20
CA TRP A 44 11.74 -2.50 -19.35
C TRP A 44 10.90 -1.31 -18.90
N SER A 45 9.74 -1.56 -18.29
CA SER A 45 8.97 -0.52 -17.60
C SER A 45 9.76 0.11 -16.44
N GLU A 46 9.44 1.34 -16.05
CA GLU A 46 10.09 1.99 -14.90
C GLU A 46 9.91 1.18 -13.61
N HIS A 47 8.73 0.58 -13.44
CA HIS A 47 8.40 -0.23 -12.27
C HIS A 47 9.32 -1.46 -12.11
N CYS A 48 9.75 -2.07 -13.22
CA CYS A 48 10.61 -3.25 -13.19
C CYS A 48 12.10 -2.91 -13.29
N SER A 49 12.46 -1.94 -14.14
CA SER A 49 13.86 -1.66 -14.48
C SER A 49 14.50 -0.51 -13.71
N TYR A 50 13.71 0.32 -13.00
CA TYR A 50 14.21 1.46 -12.24
C TYR A 50 15.12 2.38 -13.07
N LYS A 51 14.73 2.66 -14.32
CA LYS A 51 15.60 3.28 -15.34
C LYS A 51 16.15 4.63 -14.87
N ASN A 52 15.29 5.42 -14.22
CA ASN A 52 15.63 6.75 -13.75
C ASN A 52 16.25 6.74 -12.35
N THR A 53 15.79 5.84 -11.48
CA THR A 53 16.14 5.85 -10.05
C THR A 53 17.40 5.05 -9.73
N LYS A 54 17.70 3.97 -10.48
CA LYS A 54 18.87 3.11 -10.25
C LYS A 54 20.21 3.86 -10.21
N PRO A 55 20.50 4.86 -11.08
CA PRO A 55 21.73 5.64 -10.99
C PRO A 55 21.85 6.41 -9.66
N LEU A 56 20.74 6.95 -9.15
CA LEU A 56 20.71 7.68 -7.89
C LEU A 56 20.86 6.75 -6.68
N LEU A 57 20.20 5.59 -6.70
CA LEU A 57 20.25 4.63 -5.60
C LEU A 57 21.66 4.07 -5.36
N LYS A 58 22.51 4.03 -6.38
CA LYS A 58 23.93 3.63 -6.26
C LYS A 58 24.77 4.57 -5.40
N THR A 59 24.28 5.78 -5.12
CA THR A 59 25.00 6.76 -4.28
C THR A 59 24.86 6.45 -2.78
N PHE A 60 23.92 5.60 -2.39
CA PHE A 60 23.71 5.28 -0.98
C PHE A 60 24.80 4.34 -0.42
N PRO A 61 25.15 4.51 0.87
CA PRO A 61 26.07 3.60 1.55
C PRO A 61 25.38 2.24 1.77
N THR A 62 25.87 1.20 1.09
CA THR A 62 25.28 -0.16 1.11
C THR A 62 26.19 -1.22 1.72
N LYS A 63 27.36 -0.84 2.25
CA LYS A 63 28.36 -1.78 2.79
C LYS A 63 28.44 -1.69 4.31
N SER A 64 28.37 -2.84 4.97
CA SER A 64 28.59 -2.98 6.41
C SER A 64 28.92 -4.45 6.72
N PRO A 65 29.76 -4.73 7.74
CA PRO A 65 30.04 -6.10 8.17
C PRO A 65 28.80 -6.88 8.61
N LYS A 66 27.72 -6.20 8.98
CA LYS A 66 26.46 -6.81 9.40
C LYS A 66 25.51 -7.14 8.24
N ILE A 67 25.82 -6.71 7.02
CA ILE A 67 24.95 -6.99 5.87
C ILE A 67 25.30 -8.37 5.33
N LEU A 68 24.35 -9.30 5.42
CA LEU A 68 24.49 -10.67 4.92
C LEU A 68 24.02 -10.80 3.46
N VAL A 69 23.03 -9.99 3.09
CA VAL A 69 22.52 -9.86 1.71
C VAL A 69 22.26 -8.39 1.44
N GLY A 70 22.95 -7.86 0.43
CA GLY A 70 22.89 -6.45 0.05
C GLY A 70 21.59 -6.05 -0.64
N ALA A 71 21.32 -4.74 -0.66
CA ALA A 71 20.18 -4.19 -1.39
C ALA A 71 20.32 -4.50 -2.89
N GLY A 72 19.32 -5.19 -3.47
CA GLY A 72 19.28 -5.55 -4.88
C GLY A 72 20.06 -6.80 -5.27
N GLU A 73 20.66 -7.50 -4.31
CA GLU A 73 21.23 -8.84 -4.56
C GLU A 73 20.15 -9.92 -4.60
N GLU A 74 19.12 -9.76 -3.78
CA GLU A 74 17.98 -10.68 -3.65
C GLU A 74 16.69 -9.89 -3.40
N ASN A 75 15.58 -10.60 -3.20
CA ASN A 75 14.26 -10.00 -3.01
C ASN A 75 14.15 -9.12 -1.77
N ALA A 76 14.96 -9.31 -0.72
CA ALA A 76 14.97 -8.47 0.48
C ALA A 76 16.38 -8.35 1.09
N GLY A 77 16.59 -7.28 1.85
CA GLY A 77 17.86 -7.07 2.57
C GLY A 77 17.93 -7.92 3.83
N ILE A 78 19.12 -8.46 4.13
CA ILE A 78 19.35 -9.26 5.35
C ILE A 78 20.48 -8.66 6.18
N ILE A 79 20.20 -8.45 7.47
CA ILE A 79 21.16 -7.93 8.45
C ILE A 79 21.33 -8.92 9.59
N ASP A 80 22.58 -9.18 9.97
CA ASP A 80 22.95 -9.95 11.15
C ASP A 80 22.64 -9.18 12.45
N ILE A 81 21.95 -9.84 13.37
CA ILE A 81 21.62 -9.29 14.69
C ILE A 81 22.38 -9.99 15.84
N GLY A 82 23.26 -10.94 15.53
CA GLY A 82 24.03 -11.72 16.51
C GLY A 82 23.44 -13.12 16.75
N ASP A 83 24.19 -13.94 17.50
CA ASP A 83 23.79 -15.29 17.91
C ASP A 83 23.41 -16.24 16.75
N GLY A 84 23.95 -16.01 15.55
CA GLY A 84 23.60 -16.76 14.34
C GLY A 84 22.19 -16.48 13.82
N ILE A 85 21.55 -15.40 14.30
CA ILE A 85 20.22 -14.93 13.88
C ILE A 85 20.38 -13.68 13.01
N ALA A 86 19.52 -13.57 12.00
CA ALA A 86 19.43 -12.42 11.13
C ALA A 86 17.98 -11.93 11.02
N ILE A 87 17.82 -10.70 10.52
CA ILE A 87 16.54 -10.14 10.10
C ILE A 87 16.54 -9.95 8.60
N ALA A 88 15.46 -10.37 7.95
CA ALA A 88 15.15 -10.03 6.57
C ALA A 88 14.07 -8.95 6.57
N PHE A 89 14.23 -7.89 5.80
CA PHE A 89 13.21 -6.85 5.70
C PHE A 89 13.18 -6.19 4.33
N LYS A 90 11.99 -5.70 3.99
CA LYS A 90 11.76 -4.90 2.78
C LYS A 90 10.50 -4.05 2.98
N ILE A 91 10.40 -3.01 2.17
CA ILE A 91 9.19 -2.21 2.01
C ILE A 91 8.79 -2.20 0.54
N GLU A 92 7.51 -2.35 0.27
CA GLU A 92 6.93 -2.25 -1.07
C GLU A 92 5.78 -1.25 -1.09
N SER A 93 5.47 -0.73 -2.28
CA SER A 93 4.35 0.18 -2.51
C SER A 93 3.31 -0.45 -3.42
N HIS A 94 2.03 -0.17 -3.16
CA HIS A 94 0.93 -0.67 -4.00
C HIS A 94 -0.08 0.45 -4.33
N ASN A 95 0.44 1.63 -4.69
CA ASN A 95 -0.28 2.89 -4.79
C ASN A 95 -1.40 2.88 -5.84
N HIS A 96 -1.03 2.71 -7.12
CA HIS A 96 -1.98 2.82 -8.24
C HIS A 96 -3.12 1.80 -8.14
N PRO A 97 -2.88 0.50 -7.87
CA PRO A 97 -4.00 -0.42 -7.73
C PRO A 97 -4.86 -0.11 -6.50
N SER A 98 -4.28 0.38 -5.40
CA SER A 98 -5.05 0.80 -4.22
C SER A 98 -5.89 2.06 -4.47
N ALA A 99 -5.49 2.92 -5.41
CA ALA A 99 -6.29 4.06 -5.85
C ALA A 99 -7.55 3.61 -6.62
N VAL A 100 -7.44 2.54 -7.39
CA VAL A 100 -8.55 1.98 -8.19
C VAL A 100 -9.46 1.12 -7.31
N GLU A 101 -8.88 0.13 -6.63
CA GLU A 101 -9.57 -0.82 -5.76
C GLU A 101 -8.80 -0.95 -4.43
N PRO A 102 -9.22 -0.23 -3.38
CA PRO A 102 -8.41 -0.06 -2.18
C PRO A 102 -8.26 -1.32 -1.34
N PHE A 103 -9.28 -2.20 -1.30
CA PHE A 103 -9.22 -3.40 -0.48
C PHE A 103 -8.23 -4.41 -1.06
N GLN A 104 -8.43 -4.81 -2.32
CA GLN A 104 -7.59 -5.76 -3.03
C GLN A 104 -6.20 -5.19 -3.28
N GLY A 105 -6.09 -3.92 -3.68
CA GLY A 105 -4.80 -3.27 -3.89
C GLY A 105 -3.91 -3.34 -2.65
N ALA A 106 -4.47 -3.07 -1.47
CA ALA A 106 -3.73 -3.18 -0.23
C ALA A 106 -3.47 -4.63 0.19
N THR A 107 -4.46 -5.51 0.03
CA THR A 107 -4.36 -6.96 0.32
C THR A 107 -3.23 -7.61 -0.49
N THR A 108 -3.16 -7.34 -1.79
CA THR A 108 -2.10 -7.87 -2.67
C THR A 108 -0.75 -7.23 -2.39
N GLY A 109 -0.72 -5.96 -1.98
CA GLY A 109 0.49 -5.29 -1.50
C GLY A 109 1.09 -5.97 -0.28
N VAL A 110 0.29 -6.26 0.75
CA VAL A 110 0.75 -7.02 1.93
C VAL A 110 1.19 -8.43 1.53
N GLY A 111 0.44 -9.10 0.65
CA GLY A 111 0.84 -10.41 0.16
C GLY A 111 2.15 -10.41 -0.62
N GLY A 112 2.44 -9.36 -1.39
CA GLY A 112 3.70 -9.17 -2.11
C GLY A 112 4.89 -9.13 -1.15
N ILE A 113 4.87 -8.16 -0.23
CA ILE A 113 5.97 -7.98 0.70
C ILE A 113 6.18 -9.20 1.61
N VAL A 114 5.10 -9.88 2.02
CA VAL A 114 5.20 -11.11 2.81
C VAL A 114 5.91 -12.22 2.03
N ARG A 115 5.60 -12.38 0.73
CA ARG A 115 6.28 -13.36 -0.13
C ARG A 115 7.76 -13.06 -0.29
N ASP A 116 8.16 -11.79 -0.44
CA ASP A 116 9.57 -11.44 -0.55
C ASP A 116 10.37 -11.93 0.64
N ILE A 117 9.87 -11.68 1.86
CA ILE A 117 10.49 -12.15 3.10
C ILE A 117 10.53 -13.69 3.14
N PHE A 118 9.45 -14.36 2.76
CA PHE A 118 9.42 -15.82 2.69
C PHE A 118 10.46 -16.41 1.75
N THR A 119 10.66 -15.81 0.58
CA THR A 119 11.63 -16.31 -0.42
C THR A 119 13.07 -16.24 0.06
N MET A 120 13.36 -15.42 1.07
CA MET A 120 14.68 -15.37 1.72
C MET A 120 14.93 -16.54 2.68
N GLY A 121 13.93 -17.38 2.95
CA GLY A 121 13.97 -18.40 4.01
C GLY A 121 13.65 -17.83 5.40
N ALA A 122 13.19 -16.57 5.47
CA ALA A 122 12.81 -15.93 6.72
C ALA A 122 11.34 -16.15 7.07
N ARG A 123 11.07 -16.29 8.37
CA ARG A 123 9.71 -16.32 8.89
C ARG A 123 9.25 -14.89 9.17
N PRO A 124 8.24 -14.35 8.46
CA PRO A 124 7.64 -13.07 8.81
C PRO A 124 7.14 -13.06 10.26
N VAL A 125 7.43 -11.97 10.97
CA VAL A 125 7.05 -11.80 12.39
C VAL A 125 6.22 -10.55 12.63
N CYS A 126 6.40 -9.51 11.84
CA CYS A 126 5.60 -8.29 11.94
C CYS A 126 5.62 -7.48 10.65
N ALA A 127 4.63 -6.61 10.52
CA ALA A 127 4.50 -5.64 9.46
C ALA A 127 4.38 -4.21 10.01
N VAL A 128 4.74 -3.24 9.17
CA VAL A 128 4.59 -1.80 9.44
C VAL A 128 4.04 -1.13 8.18
N ASN A 129 3.11 -0.18 8.33
CA ASN A 129 2.52 0.50 7.18
C ASN A 129 2.94 1.96 7.11
N SER A 130 3.17 2.48 5.91
CA SER A 130 3.29 3.91 5.65
C SER A 130 2.22 4.34 4.67
N LEU A 131 1.21 5.04 5.19
CA LEU A 131 -0.01 5.39 4.47
C LEU A 131 -0.14 6.90 4.31
N ARG A 132 -0.51 7.35 3.11
CA ARG A 132 -0.77 8.75 2.78
C ARG A 132 -2.06 8.88 2.00
N PHE A 133 -2.94 9.78 2.43
CA PHE A 133 -4.25 10.00 1.79
C PHE A 133 -4.58 11.49 1.68
N GLY A 134 -5.51 11.79 0.79
CA GLY A 134 -6.20 13.08 0.82
C GLY A 134 -7.01 13.25 2.13
N PRO A 135 -7.43 14.48 2.45
CA PRO A 135 -8.25 14.76 3.62
C PRO A 135 -9.46 13.86 3.81
N ILE A 136 -9.76 13.49 5.06
CA ILE A 136 -10.97 12.73 5.42
C ILE A 136 -11.96 13.53 6.30
N THR A 137 -11.56 14.71 6.75
CA THR A 137 -12.37 15.67 7.51
C THR A 137 -12.39 17.03 6.81
N SER A 138 -13.45 17.80 7.02
CA SER A 138 -13.65 19.13 6.43
C SER A 138 -12.77 20.21 7.04
N ASP A 139 -12.28 20.02 8.25
CA ASP A 139 -11.91 21.15 9.12
C ASP A 139 -10.44 21.57 8.98
N GLY A 140 -9.72 21.13 7.95
CA GLY A 140 -8.40 21.68 7.58
C GLY A 140 -7.29 21.54 8.63
N ASN A 141 -7.56 21.01 9.82
CA ASN A 141 -6.61 20.75 10.89
C ASN A 141 -5.74 19.52 10.54
N TYR A 142 -4.99 19.61 9.45
CA TYR A 142 -3.88 18.72 9.16
C TYR A 142 -2.74 19.18 10.06
N SER A 143 -2.46 18.39 11.08
CA SER A 143 -1.64 18.75 12.23
C SER A 143 -0.27 19.32 11.86
N GLU A 144 0.01 20.55 12.30
CA GLU A 144 1.36 21.07 12.62
C GLU A 144 2.01 20.34 13.82
N SER A 145 1.60 19.11 14.17
CA SER A 145 2.08 18.43 15.38
C SER A 145 3.38 17.63 15.22
N ALA A 146 4.02 17.66 14.04
CA ALA A 146 5.34 17.04 13.88
C ALA A 146 6.49 17.92 14.40
N ALA A 147 6.25 19.20 14.74
CA ALA A 147 7.31 20.15 15.10
C ALA A 147 7.52 20.35 16.62
N SER A 148 6.74 19.75 17.51
CA SER A 148 6.85 20.00 18.97
C SER A 148 7.14 18.77 19.84
N CYS A 149 7.41 17.60 19.27
CA CYS A 149 7.79 16.40 20.04
C CYS A 149 9.26 16.40 20.47
N ALA A 150 9.70 17.49 21.10
CA ALA A 150 10.84 17.51 22.00
C ALA A 150 10.30 17.72 23.42
N GLY A 151 9.85 16.62 24.04
CA GLY A 151 9.52 16.56 25.47
C GLY A 151 8.04 16.59 25.80
N SER A 152 7.41 15.41 25.84
CA SER A 152 6.34 15.07 26.78
C SER A 152 5.90 13.64 26.55
N THR A 153 6.00 12.81 27.58
CA THR A 153 5.51 11.43 27.63
C THR A 153 3.99 11.38 27.54
N ALA A 154 3.48 10.34 26.85
CA ALA A 154 2.08 9.95 26.63
C ALA A 154 1.42 10.52 25.35
N ALA A 155 1.31 9.66 24.32
CA ALA A 155 0.50 9.89 23.13
C ALA A 155 -0.97 9.53 23.41
N PRO A 156 -1.96 10.31 22.92
CA PRO A 156 -3.36 9.94 23.06
C PRO A 156 -3.72 8.90 22.00
N ALA A 157 -4.32 7.79 22.44
CA ALA A 157 -4.92 6.80 21.55
C ALA A 157 -6.17 7.42 20.90
N VAL A 158 -6.17 7.54 19.58
CA VAL A 158 -7.41 7.78 18.82
C VAL A 158 -8.11 6.44 18.68
N ALA A 159 -9.08 6.17 19.57
CA ALA A 159 -9.96 5.02 19.46
C ALA A 159 -10.88 5.20 18.25
N VAL A 160 -10.60 4.49 17.17
CA VAL A 160 -11.57 4.24 16.10
C VAL A 160 -12.34 2.99 16.49
N ASP A 161 -13.56 3.21 16.98
CA ASP A 161 -14.50 2.14 17.30
C ASP A 161 -14.85 1.39 16.00
N ALA A 162 -14.39 0.13 15.90
CA ALA A 162 -14.75 -0.75 14.79
C ALA A 162 -16.13 -1.36 15.08
N PRO A 163 -17.08 -1.35 14.12
CA PRO A 163 -18.36 -1.99 14.34
C PRO A 163 -18.19 -3.51 14.43
N SER A 164 -18.43 -4.04 15.63
CA SER A 164 -18.63 -5.47 15.88
C SER A 164 -19.88 -5.94 15.14
N THR A 165 -19.73 -6.83 14.16
CA THR A 165 -20.85 -7.60 13.59
C THR A 165 -20.59 -9.09 13.76
N ALA A 166 -21.05 -9.63 14.88
CA ALA A 166 -21.43 -11.03 14.99
C ALA A 166 -22.95 -11.15 14.73
N PRO A 167 -23.45 -12.17 14.01
CA PRO A 167 -24.87 -12.27 13.70
C PRO A 167 -25.65 -12.81 14.91
N SER A 168 -26.54 -12.01 15.48
CA SER A 168 -27.50 -12.44 16.50
C SER A 168 -28.78 -12.99 15.85
N ALA A 169 -29.22 -14.16 16.34
CA ALA A 169 -30.44 -14.88 15.95
C ALA A 169 -31.73 -14.04 16.16
N PRO A 170 -32.86 -14.37 15.48
CA PRO A 170 -34.03 -13.50 15.44
C PRO A 170 -34.82 -13.51 16.76
N PRO A 171 -35.50 -12.40 17.12
CA PRO A 171 -36.25 -12.30 18.37
C PRO A 171 -37.62 -12.97 18.25
N ARG A 172 -38.07 -13.55 19.38
CA ARG A 172 -39.43 -14.06 19.58
C ARG A 172 -40.37 -12.89 19.92
N GLU A 173 -41.55 -12.90 19.32
CA GLU A 173 -42.66 -12.00 19.65
C GLU A 173 -43.10 -12.16 21.10
N ASP A 174 -43.24 -11.05 21.81
CA ASP A 174 -44.14 -10.98 22.95
C ASP A 174 -44.96 -9.68 22.89
N THR A 175 -46.26 -9.89 22.90
CA THR A 175 -47.33 -8.91 22.88
C THR A 175 -47.55 -8.35 24.29
N THR A 176 -47.55 -7.02 24.47
CA THR A 176 -48.51 -6.34 25.38
C THR A 176 -48.38 -4.81 25.36
N ARG A 177 -49.50 -4.18 24.96
CA ARG A 177 -50.16 -2.96 25.50
C ARG A 177 -49.34 -1.73 25.93
N GLY A 178 -49.78 -0.58 25.41
CA GLY A 178 -50.06 0.59 26.25
C GLY A 178 -49.57 1.91 25.66
N GLY A 179 -50.49 2.71 25.10
CA GLY A 179 -50.18 4.01 24.52
C GLY A 179 -50.13 5.16 25.53
N ALA A 180 -49.53 6.27 25.11
CA ALA A 180 -49.89 7.63 25.54
C ALA A 180 -49.26 8.63 24.56
N ARG A 181 -50.13 9.43 23.93
CA ARG A 181 -49.76 10.65 23.19
C ARG A 181 -49.69 11.80 24.20
N CYS A 182 -48.74 12.71 24.04
CA CYS A 182 -48.87 14.09 24.50
C CYS A 182 -48.28 15.03 23.45
N ALA A 183 -48.97 16.16 23.28
CA ALA A 183 -48.88 17.11 22.19
C ALA A 183 -47.92 18.29 22.48
N ASP A 184 -47.74 19.10 21.43
CA ASP A 184 -47.16 20.43 21.31
C ASP A 184 -47.02 21.30 22.57
N ASP A 185 -45.92 22.06 22.60
CA ASP A 185 -45.94 23.47 23.02
C ASP A 185 -44.83 24.25 22.29
N GLY A 186 -45.16 25.50 21.94
CA GLY A 186 -44.50 26.31 20.94
C GLY A 186 -43.34 27.21 21.40
N ALA A 187 -42.59 27.62 20.38
CA ALA A 187 -41.93 28.92 20.16
C ALA A 187 -40.91 29.47 21.17
N SER A 188 -39.66 29.62 20.71
CA SER A 188 -38.86 30.83 20.96
C SER A 188 -37.76 30.98 19.92
N SER A 189 -37.76 32.14 19.29
CA SER A 189 -36.81 32.67 18.32
C SER A 189 -35.35 32.64 18.79
N ALA A 190 -34.46 32.10 17.96
CA ALA A 190 -33.04 32.42 18.00
C ALA A 190 -32.53 32.49 16.55
N THR A 191 -32.14 33.70 16.15
CA THR A 191 -31.41 34.01 14.93
C THR A 191 -30.15 33.14 14.84
N ARG A 192 -30.12 32.19 13.90
CA ARG A 192 -28.88 31.56 13.44
C ARG A 192 -28.61 32.01 12.00
N GLU A 193 -28.23 33.27 11.86
CA GLU A 193 -27.40 33.70 10.73
C GLU A 193 -25.97 33.23 11.03
N GLY A 194 -25.75 31.95 10.76
CA GLY A 194 -24.42 31.39 10.50
C GLY A 194 -24.53 30.71 9.16
N ALA A 195 -24.57 31.49 8.08
CA ALA A 195 -24.54 30.98 6.73
C ALA A 195 -23.27 30.13 6.59
N CYS A 196 -23.43 28.80 6.63
CA CYS A 196 -22.40 27.87 6.20
C CYS A 196 -22.09 28.28 4.77
N ALA A 197 -20.87 28.76 4.52
CA ALA A 197 -20.38 28.95 3.16
C ALA A 197 -20.75 27.69 2.35
N PRO A 198 -21.24 27.82 1.11
CA PRO A 198 -21.69 26.68 0.33
C PRO A 198 -20.53 25.68 0.26
N ARG A 199 -20.72 24.52 0.90
CA ARG A 199 -19.75 23.43 0.79
C ARG A 199 -19.75 23.04 -0.68
N ASN A 200 -18.61 23.19 -1.33
CA ASN A 200 -18.49 22.88 -2.74
C ASN A 200 -18.72 21.37 -2.90
N ASP A 201 -19.69 20.95 -3.71
CA ASP A 201 -20.06 19.53 -3.89
C ASP A 201 -18.84 18.67 -4.27
N ALA A 202 -17.87 19.28 -4.97
CA ALA A 202 -16.59 18.67 -5.32
C ALA A 202 -15.72 18.32 -4.10
N ASP A 203 -15.70 19.18 -3.08
CA ASP A 203 -14.94 18.95 -1.85
C ASP A 203 -15.58 17.81 -1.02
N GLU A 204 -16.91 17.75 -0.99
CA GLU A 204 -17.62 16.66 -0.32
C GLU A 204 -17.39 15.31 -1.02
N ALA A 205 -17.44 15.28 -2.36
CA ALA A 205 -17.13 14.10 -3.14
C ALA A 205 -15.69 13.63 -2.93
N ALA A 206 -14.73 14.55 -2.87
CA ALA A 206 -13.33 14.25 -2.57
C ALA A 206 -13.15 13.64 -1.18
N LEU A 207 -13.75 14.23 -0.14
CA LEU A 207 -13.72 13.71 1.23
C LEU A 207 -14.32 12.31 1.29
N LYS A 208 -15.44 12.07 0.60
CA LYS A 208 -16.08 10.75 0.52
C LYS A 208 -15.17 9.72 -0.15
N ASN A 209 -14.50 10.09 -1.23
CA ASN A 209 -13.56 9.21 -1.91
C ASN A 209 -12.34 8.89 -1.03
N ASN A 210 -11.76 9.88 -0.37
CA ASN A 210 -10.62 9.68 0.53
C ASN A 210 -10.99 8.77 1.71
N ARG A 211 -12.20 8.91 2.28
CA ARG A 211 -12.71 7.98 3.31
C ARG A 211 -12.84 6.56 2.77
N ARG A 212 -13.35 6.37 1.55
CA ARG A 212 -13.41 5.06 0.89
C ARG A 212 -12.02 4.45 0.71
N LEU A 213 -11.06 5.23 0.22
CA LEU A 213 -9.67 4.78 0.03
C LEU A 213 -9.04 4.36 1.35
N PHE A 214 -9.11 5.23 2.37
CA PHE A 214 -8.57 4.95 3.69
C PHE A 214 -9.18 3.69 4.31
N ALA A 215 -10.52 3.61 4.36
CA ALA A 215 -11.22 2.46 4.94
C ALA A 215 -10.93 1.16 4.19
N GLY A 216 -10.91 1.20 2.86
CA GLY A 216 -10.62 0.03 2.03
C GLY A 216 -9.20 -0.48 2.22
N VAL A 217 -8.20 0.41 2.23
CA VAL A 217 -6.79 0.05 2.41
C VAL A 217 -6.56 -0.55 3.81
N VAL A 218 -7.06 0.10 4.86
CA VAL A 218 -6.91 -0.41 6.24
C VAL A 218 -7.58 -1.78 6.38
N SER A 219 -8.77 -1.96 5.81
CA SER A 219 -9.47 -3.25 5.82
C SER A 219 -8.72 -4.33 5.05
N GLY A 220 -8.15 -4.01 3.89
CA GLY A 220 -7.36 -4.96 3.09
C GLY A 220 -6.08 -5.40 3.78
N ILE A 221 -5.35 -4.45 4.39
CA ILE A 221 -4.15 -4.76 5.19
C ILE A 221 -4.50 -5.67 6.37
N ALA A 222 -5.54 -5.29 7.13
CA ALA A 222 -5.98 -6.08 8.27
C ALA A 222 -6.44 -7.48 7.84
N HIS A 223 -7.16 -7.59 6.73
CA HIS A 223 -7.62 -8.88 6.21
C HIS A 223 -6.45 -9.83 5.93
N TYR A 224 -5.49 -9.41 5.10
CA TYR A 224 -4.37 -10.28 4.74
C TYR A 224 -3.49 -10.60 5.96
N GLY A 225 -3.12 -9.58 6.76
CA GLY A 225 -2.27 -9.75 7.93
C GLY A 225 -2.88 -10.70 8.96
N ASN A 226 -4.18 -10.53 9.26
CA ASN A 226 -4.89 -11.39 10.21
C ASN A 226 -5.04 -12.83 9.71
N CYS A 227 -5.39 -13.02 8.44
CA CYS A 227 -5.50 -14.36 7.85
C CYS A 227 -4.15 -15.09 7.82
N PHE A 228 -3.06 -14.38 7.57
CA PHE A 228 -1.72 -14.96 7.52
C PHE A 228 -1.08 -15.11 8.90
N GLY A 229 -1.61 -14.43 9.93
CA GLY A 229 -1.06 -14.42 11.29
C GLY A 229 0.18 -13.54 11.44
N ILE A 230 0.28 -12.46 10.66
CA ILE A 230 1.37 -11.48 10.73
C ILE A 230 0.82 -10.16 11.29
N PRO A 231 1.16 -9.79 12.54
CA PRO A 231 0.64 -8.58 13.14
C PRO A 231 1.24 -7.32 12.49
N THR A 232 0.38 -6.35 12.18
CA THR A 232 0.82 -4.97 11.93
C THR A 232 1.10 -4.32 13.28
N VAL A 233 2.36 -4.11 13.63
CA VAL A 233 2.77 -3.67 14.98
C VAL A 233 2.97 -2.15 15.08
N ALA A 234 3.16 -1.49 13.95
CA ALA A 234 3.38 -0.05 13.88
C ALA A 234 2.95 0.49 12.52
N GLY A 235 3.01 1.81 12.38
CA GLY A 235 2.86 2.47 11.10
C GLY A 235 2.69 3.97 11.25
N GLU A 236 2.53 4.63 10.11
CA GLU A 236 2.24 6.05 10.03
C GLU A 236 1.09 6.29 9.05
N VAL A 237 0.22 7.23 9.40
CA VAL A 237 -0.86 7.71 8.56
C VAL A 237 -0.76 9.23 8.51
N TYR A 238 -0.73 9.79 7.32
CA TYR A 238 -0.67 11.24 7.13
C TYR A 238 -1.65 11.68 6.05
N PHE A 239 -2.29 12.83 6.28
CA PHE A 239 -3.35 13.36 5.43
C PHE A 239 -2.94 14.71 4.84
N ASP A 240 -2.92 14.80 3.52
CA ASP A 240 -2.62 16.04 2.80
C ASP A 240 -3.33 16.07 1.44
N LYS A 241 -3.74 17.26 1.00
CA LYS A 241 -4.41 17.47 -0.29
C LYS A 241 -3.57 16.95 -1.47
N THR A 242 -2.24 16.94 -1.37
CA THR A 242 -1.36 16.41 -2.43
C THR A 242 -1.56 14.93 -2.75
N TYR A 243 -2.12 14.17 -1.81
CA TYR A 243 -2.40 12.73 -1.98
C TYR A 243 -3.84 12.43 -2.43
N GLN A 244 -4.61 13.47 -2.78
CA GLN A 244 -5.97 13.29 -3.27
C GLN A 244 -5.96 12.58 -4.64
N GLY A 245 -6.72 11.48 -4.74
CA GLY A 245 -6.80 10.67 -5.96
C GLY A 245 -5.60 9.73 -6.20
N ASN A 246 -4.45 9.99 -5.57
CA ASN A 246 -3.27 9.14 -5.66
C ASN A 246 -2.68 8.87 -4.25
N PRO A 247 -3.27 7.94 -3.48
CA PRO A 247 -2.77 7.60 -2.16
C PRO A 247 -1.42 6.88 -2.23
N LEU A 248 -0.61 7.00 -1.18
CA LEU A 248 0.55 6.16 -0.99
C LEU A 248 0.21 5.04 -0.01
N VAL A 249 0.44 3.81 -0.43
CA VAL A 249 0.16 2.59 0.34
C VAL A 249 1.41 1.75 0.33
N ASN A 250 2.24 1.94 1.35
CA ASN A 250 3.48 1.20 1.51
C ASN A 250 3.35 0.19 2.66
N ALA A 251 3.77 -1.05 2.39
CA ALA A 251 3.78 -2.14 3.36
C ALA A 251 5.22 -2.62 3.56
N PHE A 252 5.67 -2.59 4.81
CA PHE A 252 6.93 -3.14 5.25
C PHE A 252 6.70 -4.47 5.98
N CYS A 253 7.59 -5.42 5.77
CA CYS A 253 7.58 -6.69 6.50
C CYS A 253 8.97 -6.99 7.03
N LEU A 254 9.02 -7.54 8.25
CA LEU A 254 10.23 -8.05 8.87
C LEU A 254 10.04 -9.53 9.18
N GLY A 255 11.04 -10.32 8.80
CA GLY A 255 11.16 -11.72 9.16
C GLY A 255 12.47 -12.02 9.87
N VAL A 256 12.47 -13.15 10.58
CA VAL A 256 13.64 -13.67 11.28
C VAL A 256 14.07 -14.99 10.68
N LEU A 257 15.38 -15.22 10.64
CA LEU A 257 15.98 -16.48 10.17
C LEU A 257 17.31 -16.72 10.85
N ARG A 258 17.74 -17.98 10.87
CA ARG A 258 19.13 -18.32 11.18
C ARG A 258 20.00 -18.21 9.93
N HIS A 259 21.29 -17.98 10.12
CA HIS A 259 22.24 -17.76 9.01
C HIS A 259 22.23 -18.91 8.00
N GLU A 260 22.08 -20.16 8.46
CA GLU A 260 22.04 -21.34 7.60
C GLU A 260 20.75 -21.49 6.77
N GLN A 261 19.71 -20.71 7.08
CA GLN A 261 18.43 -20.75 6.39
C GLN A 261 18.33 -19.76 5.23
N ILE A 262 19.36 -18.91 5.04
CA ILE A 262 19.38 -17.90 3.99
C ILE A 262 19.29 -18.59 2.62
N THR A 263 18.17 -18.35 1.94
CA THR A 263 17.92 -18.87 0.59
C THR A 263 18.19 -17.78 -0.44
N ARG A 264 18.76 -18.17 -1.58
CA ARG A 264 19.12 -17.28 -2.69
C ARG A 264 18.42 -17.70 -3.97
N GLY A 265 17.92 -16.74 -4.73
CA GLY A 265 17.23 -16.94 -6.01
C GLY A 265 18.15 -17.31 -7.17
N ALA A 266 19.21 -18.09 -6.93
CA ALA A 266 20.19 -18.45 -7.94
C ALA A 266 20.01 -19.90 -8.41
N ALA A 267 19.56 -20.08 -9.65
CA ALA A 267 19.66 -21.37 -10.33
C ALA A 267 21.12 -21.60 -10.76
N LYS A 268 21.69 -22.76 -10.40
CA LYS A 268 23.01 -23.20 -10.86
C LYS A 268 22.88 -24.54 -11.58
N GLY A 269 23.45 -24.64 -12.77
CA GLY A 269 23.41 -25.84 -13.60
C GLY A 269 22.87 -25.59 -15.00
N VAL A 270 22.89 -26.62 -15.84
CA VAL A 270 22.24 -26.59 -17.17
C VAL A 270 20.75 -26.87 -16.93
N GLY A 271 19.91 -25.89 -17.26
CA GLY A 271 18.45 -26.02 -17.25
C GLY A 271 17.93 -26.76 -18.47
#